data_AF-A0A924Z1N4-F1
#
_entry.id   AF-A0A924Z1N4-F1
#
_cell.length_a   1.000
_cell.length_b   1.000
_cell.length_c   1.000
_cell.angle_alpha   90.00
_cell.angle_beta   90.00
_cell.angle_gamma   90.00
#
_symmetry.space_group_name_H-M   'P 1'
#
loop_
_entity.id
_entity.type
_entity.pdbx_description
1 polymer ?
#
loop_
_entity_poly.entity_id
_entity_poly.type
_entity_poly.pdbx_seq_one_letter_code
_entity_poly.pdbx_strand_id
1 'polypeptide(L)'
;MNRSIALGIIADDFTGAPDTGSMLVRGGLRTVQVIGVPQGAVPAEVAQADAVVVALKSRTTPAAQAVADSLAALRWLQAAGARQFIFKVCSTFDSTPAGNIGPVAEALLGALAGSPEGSPEGLPSGSPNQAQALICPAFPEN
;
A
#
# COMPACT_ATOMS: atom_id res chain seq x y z
N MET A 1 -14.93 1.96 -22.17
CA MET A 1 -15.09 1.37 -20.83
C MET A 1 -13.93 1.88 -19.98
N ASN A 2 -14.18 2.65 -18.92
CA ASN A 2 -13.13 3.06 -17.98
C ASN A 2 -12.66 1.81 -17.25
N ARG A 3 -11.44 1.32 -17.52
CA ARG A 3 -10.84 0.24 -16.71
C ARG A 3 -10.49 0.84 -15.36
N SER A 4 -11.11 0.34 -14.30
CA SER A 4 -10.69 0.64 -12.92
C SER A 4 -9.47 -0.20 -12.59
N ILE A 5 -8.44 0.40 -11.97
CA ILE A 5 -7.28 -0.32 -11.45
C ILE A 5 -7.78 -1.37 -10.44
N ALA A 6 -7.44 -2.64 -10.65
CA ALA A 6 -7.86 -3.70 -9.75
C ALA A 6 -7.05 -3.64 -8.45
N LEU A 7 -5.74 -3.46 -8.55
CA LEU A 7 -4.80 -3.54 -7.41
C LEU A 7 -3.92 -2.29 -7.32
N GLY A 8 -3.96 -1.60 -6.19
CA GLY A 8 -2.97 -0.60 -5.78
C GLY A 8 -1.98 -1.20 -4.78
N ILE A 9 -0.69 -1.12 -5.05
CA ILE A 9 0.36 -1.65 -4.18
C ILE A 9 1.17 -0.48 -3.65
N ILE A 10 1.39 -0.45 -2.34
CA ILE A 10 2.30 0.47 -1.67
C ILE A 10 3.47 -0.38 -1.16
N ALA A 11 4.66 -0.20 -1.71
CA ALA A 11 5.86 -0.94 -1.32
C ALA A 11 6.79 -0.08 -0.47
N ASP A 12 7.37 -0.65 0.58
CA ASP A 12 8.22 0.06 1.55
C ASP A 12 9.64 0.38 1.04
N ASP A 13 10.03 -0.20 -0.10
CA ASP A 13 11.35 -0.07 -0.72
C ASP A 13 11.29 -0.02 -2.26
N PHE A 14 12.45 0.24 -2.88
CA PHE A 14 12.61 0.22 -4.34
C PHE A 14 13.00 -1.15 -4.90
N THR A 15 13.28 -2.14 -4.04
CA THR A 15 13.73 -3.48 -4.45
C THR A 15 12.61 -4.52 -4.44
N GLY A 16 11.75 -4.53 -3.43
CA GLY A 16 10.55 -5.35 -3.38
C GLY A 16 9.42 -4.84 -4.28
N ALA A 17 9.41 -3.56 -4.63
CA ALA A 17 8.47 -3.00 -5.60
C ALA A 17 8.56 -3.66 -7.00
N PRO A 18 9.73 -3.69 -7.67
CA PRO A 18 9.86 -4.33 -8.99
C PRO A 18 9.68 -5.85 -8.93
N ASP A 19 10.03 -6.50 -7.81
CA ASP A 19 9.74 -7.93 -7.61
C ASP A 19 8.22 -8.19 -7.63
N THR A 20 7.45 -7.40 -6.87
CA THR A 20 5.99 -7.45 -6.88
C THR A 20 5.43 -7.13 -8.27
N GLY A 21 5.98 -6.11 -8.95
CA GLY A 21 5.61 -5.77 -10.33
C GLY A 21 5.83 -6.93 -11.31
N SER A 22 6.96 -7.63 -11.19
CA SER A 22 7.29 -8.82 -11.99
C SER A 22 6.29 -9.95 -11.76
N MET A 23 5.93 -10.23 -10.50
CA MET A 23 4.93 -11.25 -10.16
C MET A 23 3.54 -10.91 -10.75
N LEU A 24 3.11 -9.66 -10.65
CA LEU A 24 1.82 -9.21 -11.21
C LEU A 24 1.79 -9.33 -12.74
N VAL A 25 2.88 -8.94 -13.41
CA VAL A 25 3.03 -9.10 -14.87
C VAL A 25 3.04 -10.57 -15.28
N ARG A 26 3.76 -11.45 -14.56
CA ARG A 26 3.73 -12.91 -14.77
C ARG A 26 2.33 -13.49 -14.57
N GLY A 27 1.54 -12.91 -13.67
CA GLY A 27 0.12 -13.22 -13.47
C GLY A 27 -0.83 -12.64 -14.53
N GLY A 28 -0.31 -11.93 -15.54
CA GLY A 28 -1.10 -11.39 -16.65
C GLY A 28 -1.64 -9.97 -16.44
N LEU A 29 -1.27 -9.28 -15.35
CA LEU A 29 -1.73 -7.91 -15.08
C LEU A 29 -0.82 -6.87 -15.72
N ARG A 30 -1.40 -5.94 -16.49
CA ARG A 30 -0.67 -4.75 -16.95
C ARG A 30 -0.32 -3.89 -15.74
N THR A 31 0.96 -3.84 -15.41
CA THR A 31 1.43 -3.21 -14.17
C THR A 31 2.29 -1.99 -14.47
N VAL A 32 2.00 -0.88 -13.78
CA VAL A 32 2.84 0.33 -13.81
C VAL A 32 3.48 0.51 -12.44
N GLN A 33 4.79 0.78 -12.40
CA GLN A 33 5.48 1.19 -11.18
C GLN A 33 5.71 2.70 -11.19
N VAL A 34 5.44 3.34 -10.05
CA VAL A 34 5.70 4.75 -9.77
C VAL A 34 6.72 4.85 -8.64
N ILE A 35 7.67 5.77 -8.75
CA ILE A 35 8.75 5.95 -7.77
C ILE A 35 8.46 7.15 -6.87
N GLY A 36 8.56 6.95 -5.56
CA GLY A 36 8.28 7.97 -4.55
C GLY A 36 6.79 8.21 -4.34
N VAL A 37 6.46 9.22 -3.54
CA VAL A 37 5.07 9.64 -3.31
C VAL A 37 4.56 10.34 -4.57
N PRO A 38 3.53 9.80 -5.26
CA PRO A 38 3.03 10.40 -6.49
C PRO A 38 2.38 11.76 -6.23
N GLN A 39 2.56 12.69 -7.16
CA GLN A 39 2.00 14.04 -7.08
C GLN A 39 1.19 14.38 -8.34
N GLY A 40 0.18 15.24 -8.18
CA GLY A 40 -0.61 15.74 -9.29
C GLY A 40 -1.59 14.72 -9.88
N ALA A 41 -1.98 14.97 -11.14
CA ALA A 41 -2.97 14.17 -11.84
C ALA A 41 -2.44 12.77 -12.20
N VAL A 42 -3.37 11.81 -12.29
CA VAL A 42 -3.07 10.42 -12.67
C VAL A 42 -2.72 10.36 -14.16
N PRO A 43 -1.51 9.90 -14.54
CA PRO A 43 -1.12 9.76 -15.94
C PRO A 43 -2.04 8.79 -16.70
N ALA A 44 -2.20 8.99 -18.01
CA ALA A 44 -3.06 8.17 -18.84
C ALA A 44 -2.62 6.69 -18.87
N GLU A 45 -1.32 6.43 -18.77
CA GLU A 45 -0.72 5.10 -18.72
C GLU A 45 -1.11 4.37 -17.43
N VAL A 46 -1.12 5.09 -16.30
CA VAL A 46 -1.54 4.58 -14.99
C VAL A 46 -3.03 4.27 -15.01
N ALA A 47 -3.85 5.19 -15.55
CA ALA A 47 -5.30 5.03 -15.62
C ALA A 47 -5.74 3.82 -16.47
N GLN A 48 -4.87 3.29 -17.32
CA GLN A 48 -5.14 2.09 -18.12
C GLN A 48 -4.50 0.82 -17.54
N ALA A 49 -3.78 0.89 -16.43
CA ALA A 49 -3.16 -0.27 -15.81
C ALA A 49 -4.18 -1.16 -15.10
N ASP A 50 -3.88 -2.45 -14.96
CA ASP A 50 -4.63 -3.36 -14.10
C ASP A 50 -4.14 -3.29 -12.65
N ALA A 51 -2.84 -3.05 -12.47
CA ALA A 51 -2.21 -2.87 -11.18
C ALA A 51 -1.21 -1.71 -11.19
N VAL A 52 -1.06 -1.02 -10.06
CA VAL A 52 -0.09 0.07 -9.90
C VAL A 52 0.71 -0.14 -8.63
N VAL A 53 2.04 -0.12 -8.75
CA VAL A 53 2.97 -0.26 -7.62
C VAL A 53 3.61 1.09 -7.33
N VAL A 54 3.33 1.68 -6.17
CA VAL A 54 4.01 2.86 -5.65
C VAL A 54 5.18 2.39 -4.79
N ALA A 55 6.40 2.62 -5.27
CA ALA A 55 7.62 2.26 -4.56
C ALA A 55 8.06 3.43 -3.67
N LEU A 56 8.02 3.24 -2.35
CA LEU A 56 8.49 4.23 -1.37
C LEU A 56 9.89 3.86 -0.87
N LYS A 57 10.49 4.75 -0.07
CA LYS A 57 11.71 4.46 0.70
C LYS A 57 11.39 4.61 2.18
N SER A 58 10.42 3.85 2.65
CA SER A 58 9.79 4.04 3.97
C SER A 58 10.12 2.96 5.00
N ARG A 59 10.86 1.91 4.64
CA ARG A 59 11.23 0.82 5.57
C ARG A 59 11.86 1.31 6.88
N THR A 60 12.83 2.23 6.77
CA THR A 60 13.69 2.65 7.89
C THR A 60 13.59 4.14 8.22
N THR A 61 12.66 4.87 7.59
CA THR A 61 12.37 6.26 7.95
C THR A 61 11.66 6.32 9.31
N PRO A 62 11.58 7.50 9.96
CA PRO A 62 10.71 7.66 11.12
C PRO A 62 9.28 7.18 10.82
N ALA A 63 8.64 6.51 11.78
CA ALA A 63 7.31 5.91 11.58
C ALA A 63 6.26 6.94 11.10
N ALA A 64 6.28 8.15 11.67
CA ALA A 64 5.39 9.23 11.24
C ALA A 64 5.57 9.60 9.76
N GLN A 65 6.82 9.59 9.26
CA GLN A 65 7.10 9.85 7.84
C GLN A 65 6.61 8.69 6.97
N ALA A 66 6.89 7.44 7.37
CA ALA A 66 6.43 6.27 6.64
C ALA A 66 4.90 6.22 6.52
N VAL A 67 4.19 6.56 7.60
CA VAL A 67 2.74 6.69 7.64
C VAL A 67 2.26 7.78 6.69
N ALA A 68 2.83 8.99 6.78
CA ALA A 68 2.45 10.11 5.93
C ALA A 68 2.62 9.80 4.43
N ASP A 69 3.75 9.21 4.05
CA ASP A 69 4.04 8.84 2.66
C ASP A 69 3.10 7.73 2.16
N SER A 70 2.81 6.73 3.01
CA SER A 70 1.91 5.63 2.64
C SER A 70 0.47 6.09 2.48
N LEU A 71 0.00 7.00 3.34
CA LEU A 71 -1.34 7.59 3.22
C LEU A 71 -1.47 8.50 2.00
N ALA A 72 -0.41 9.24 1.66
CA ALA A 72 -0.37 10.02 0.43
C ALA A 72 -0.43 9.11 -0.81
N ALA A 73 0.32 8.01 -0.82
CA ALA A 73 0.26 7.00 -1.87
C ALA A 73 -1.14 6.35 -1.97
N LEU A 74 -1.76 6.00 -0.84
CA LEU A 74 -3.12 5.45 -0.79
C LEU A 74 -4.13 6.41 -1.42
N ARG A 75 -4.14 7.68 -1.02
CA ARG A 75 -5.06 8.69 -1.58
C ARG A 75 -4.89 8.84 -3.08
N TRP A 76 -3.66 8.84 -3.56
CA TRP A 76 -3.38 8.93 -4.99
C TRP A 76 -3.88 7.69 -5.75
N LEU A 77 -3.66 6.48 -5.21
CA LEU A 77 -4.18 5.24 -5.79
C LEU A 77 -5.72 5.20 -5.80
N GLN A 78 -6.36 5.67 -4.74
CA GLN A 78 -7.82 5.82 -4.68
C GLN A 78 -8.33 6.79 -5.75
N ALA A 79 -7.66 7.94 -5.93
CA ALA A 79 -7.98 8.90 -7.00
C ALA A 79 -7.76 8.32 -8.40
N ALA A 80 -6.80 7.40 -8.56
CA ALA A 80 -6.59 6.64 -9.79
C ALA A 80 -7.65 5.55 -10.04
N GLY A 81 -8.50 5.27 -9.05
CA GLY A 81 -9.57 4.28 -9.16
C GLY A 81 -9.18 2.86 -8.73
N ALA A 82 -8.11 2.71 -7.93
CA ALA A 82 -7.74 1.42 -7.34
C ALA A 82 -8.82 0.93 -6.35
N ARG A 83 -9.19 -0.35 -6.44
CA ARG A 83 -10.29 -0.94 -5.65
C ARG A 83 -9.82 -1.82 -4.49
N GLN A 84 -8.64 -2.40 -4.59
CA GLN A 84 -8.02 -3.22 -3.55
C GLN A 84 -6.58 -2.78 -3.34
N PHE A 85 -6.07 -2.97 -2.13
CA PHE A 85 -4.79 -2.44 -1.72
C PHE A 85 -3.90 -3.53 -1.10
N ILE A 86 -2.62 -3.51 -1.43
CA ILE A 86 -1.59 -4.35 -0.82
C ILE A 86 -0.51 -3.44 -0.27
N PHE A 87 -0.23 -3.57 1.02
CA PHE A 87 0.98 -3.01 1.61
C PHE A 87 2.09 -4.06 1.52
N LYS A 88 3.03 -3.86 0.60
CA LYS A 88 4.16 -4.76 0.37
C LYS A 88 5.32 -4.41 1.30
N VAL A 89 5.72 -5.39 2.09
CA VAL A 89 6.88 -5.34 2.99
C VAL A 89 7.87 -6.45 2.66
N CYS A 90 9.06 -6.45 3.26
CA CYS A 90 10.04 -7.53 3.08
C CYS A 90 9.51 -8.90 3.58
N SER A 91 9.88 -9.99 2.92
CA SER A 91 9.47 -11.36 3.30
C SER A 91 10.04 -11.82 4.63
N THR A 92 11.15 -11.24 5.07
CA THR A 92 11.75 -11.46 6.40
C THR A 92 11.16 -10.56 7.48
N PHE A 93 10.11 -9.79 7.16
CA PHE A 93 9.40 -8.91 8.09
C PHE A 93 10.29 -7.83 8.75
N ASP A 94 11.28 -7.34 7.99
CA ASP A 94 12.26 -6.33 8.39
C ASP A 94 11.62 -5.12 9.08
N SER A 95 11.73 -5.07 10.41
CA SER A 95 11.18 -4.00 11.24
C SER A 95 11.81 -4.01 12.63
N THR A 96 11.55 -2.95 13.39
CA THR A 96 11.85 -2.86 14.82
C THR A 96 10.55 -2.76 15.61
N PRO A 97 10.56 -2.85 16.95
CA PRO A 97 9.37 -2.56 17.76
C PRO A 97 8.77 -1.17 17.51
N ALA A 98 9.57 -0.22 17.00
CA ALA A 98 9.11 1.12 16.65
C ALA A 98 8.48 1.22 15.25
N GLY A 99 8.54 0.16 14.43
CA GLY A 99 7.96 0.16 13.09
C GLY A 99 8.89 -0.30 11.96
N ASN A 100 8.48 -0.16 10.69
CA ASN A 100 7.30 0.61 10.23
C ASN A 100 6.06 -0.20 9.83
N ILE A 101 6.14 -1.53 9.83
CA ILE A 101 5.06 -2.40 9.33
C ILE A 101 3.74 -2.17 10.06
N GLY A 102 3.74 -2.25 11.39
CA GLY A 102 2.55 -2.03 12.23
C GLY A 102 1.93 -0.64 12.06
N PRO A 103 2.67 0.45 12.35
CA PRO A 103 2.15 1.81 12.24
C PRO A 103 1.55 2.14 10.87
N VAL A 104 2.20 1.69 9.77
CA VAL A 104 1.69 1.91 8.42
C VAL A 104 0.43 1.08 8.16
N ALA A 105 0.41 -0.20 8.53
CA ALA A 105 -0.76 -1.06 8.33
C ALA A 105 -1.99 -0.54 9.09
N GLU A 106 -1.82 -0.11 10.33
CA GLU A 106 -2.90 0.48 11.15
C GLU A 106 -3.45 1.77 10.52
N ALA A 107 -2.57 2.67 10.07
CA ALA A 107 -2.97 3.91 9.43
C ALA A 107 -3.73 3.65 8.11
N LEU A 108 -3.24 2.73 7.27
CA LEU A 108 -3.91 2.36 6.03
C LEU A 108 -5.29 1.72 6.30
N LEU A 109 -5.40 0.84 7.29
CA LEU A 109 -6.68 0.24 7.70
C LEU A 109 -7.66 1.29 8.20
N GLY A 110 -7.21 2.22 9.05
CA GLY A 110 -8.03 3.33 9.54
C GLY A 110 -8.57 4.19 8.39
N ALA A 111 -7.71 4.55 7.44
CA ALA A 111 -8.09 5.33 6.26
C ALA A 111 -9.08 4.58 5.34
N LEU A 112 -8.90 3.27 5.15
CA LEU A 112 -9.80 2.44 4.34
C LEU A 112 -11.14 2.15 5.03
N ALA A 113 -11.17 2.08 6.36
CA ALA A 113 -12.40 1.93 7.14
C ALA A 113 -13.24 3.22 7.24
N GLY A 114 -12.70 4.37 6.78
CA GLY A 114 -13.33 5.67 6.95
C GLY A 114 -13.22 6.23 8.37
N SER A 115 -12.26 5.76 9.17
CA SER A 115 -11.99 6.31 10.51
C SER A 115 -11.11 7.56 10.39
N PRO A 116 -11.45 8.70 11.04
CA PRO A 116 -10.61 9.89 11.00
C PRO A 116 -9.25 9.62 11.67
N GLU A 117 -8.17 10.17 11.08
CA GLU A 117 -6.81 10.10 11.63
C GLU A 117 -6.77 10.69 13.04
N GLY A 118 -6.22 9.96 14.02
CA GLY A 118 -5.86 10.51 15.33
C GLY A 118 -6.76 10.16 16.54
N SER A 119 -7.50 9.05 16.52
CA SER A 119 -8.16 8.56 17.75
C SER A 119 -7.12 7.91 18.69
N PRO A 120 -6.85 8.43 19.91
CA PRO A 120 -5.76 7.94 20.76
C PRO A 120 -6.12 6.71 21.59
N GLU A 121 -7.26 6.06 21.35
CA GLU A 121 -7.68 4.91 22.13
C GLU A 121 -8.19 3.81 21.22
N GLY A 122 -7.70 2.59 21.47
CA GLY A 122 -8.02 1.38 20.71
C GLY A 122 -9.52 1.28 20.46
N LEU A 123 -9.86 1.08 19.19
CA LEU A 123 -11.23 0.93 18.74
C LEU A 123 -11.92 -0.16 19.59
N PRO A 124 -13.10 0.08 20.20
CA PRO A 124 -13.80 -0.96 20.93
C PRO A 124 -14.11 -2.13 20.00
N SER A 125 -13.79 -3.34 20.49
CA SER A 125 -14.03 -4.61 19.84
C SER A 125 -15.54 -4.84 19.66
N GLY A 126 -16.12 -4.39 18.54
CA GLY A 126 -17.55 -4.58 18.29
C GLY A 126 -18.18 -3.75 17.18
N SER A 127 -17.45 -2.83 16.54
CA SER A 127 -17.97 -2.07 15.41
C SER A 127 -18.17 -2.98 14.18
N PRO A 128 -19.36 -3.03 13.56
CA PRO A 128 -19.65 -3.93 12.44
C PRO A 128 -18.93 -3.59 11.12
N ASN A 129 -18.14 -2.51 11.09
CA ASN A 129 -17.40 -2.05 9.92
C ASN A 129 -15.89 -1.92 10.22
N GLN A 130 -15.30 -2.95 10.81
CA GLN A 130 -13.87 -2.98 11.08
C GLN A 130 -13.14 -3.50 9.84
N ALA A 131 -12.36 -2.64 9.17
CA ALA A 131 -11.48 -3.10 8.10
C ALA A 131 -10.48 -4.12 8.67
N GLN A 132 -10.29 -5.23 7.97
CA GLN A 132 -9.37 -6.30 8.35
C GLN A 132 -8.24 -6.41 7.32
N ALA A 133 -7.03 -6.69 7.80
CA ALA A 133 -5.89 -7.03 6.95
C ALA A 133 -5.42 -8.45 7.26
N LEU A 134 -5.00 -9.16 6.23
CA LEU A 134 -4.22 -10.38 6.35
C LEU A 134 -2.73 -10.01 6.29
N ILE A 135 -1.94 -10.56 7.21
CA ILE A 135 -0.48 -10.38 7.24
C ILE A 135 0.16 -11.71 6.86
N CYS A 136 0.84 -11.75 5.73
CA CYS A 136 1.53 -12.94 5.25
C CYS A 136 2.85 -12.53 4.56
N PRO A 137 3.99 -12.55 5.29
CA PRO A 137 5.28 -12.27 4.68
C PRO A 137 5.90 -13.49 3.98
N ALA A 138 5.26 -14.66 4.08
CA ALA A 138 5.78 -15.91 3.54
C ALA A 138 5.99 -15.83 2.02
N PHE A 139 7.14 -16.28 1.55
CA PHE A 139 7.45 -16.36 0.12
C PHE A 139 8.20 -17.66 -0.23
N PRO A 140 7.50 -18.81 -0.34
CA PRO A 140 8.12 -20.14 -0.37
C PRO A 140 9.03 -20.44 -1.57
N GLU A 141 8.97 -19.65 -2.64
CA GLU A 141 9.86 -19.80 -3.81
C GLU A 141 11.29 -19.28 -3.54
N ASN A 142 11.52 -18.59 -2.41
CA ASN A 142 12.80 -18.04 -1.97
C ASN A 142 13.13 -18.46 -0.52
#